data_AF-A0A2D7LZZ7-F1
#
_entry.id   AF-A0A2D7LZZ7-F1
#
_cell.length_a   1.000
_cell.length_b   1.000
_cell.length_c   1.000
_cell.angle_alpha   90.00
_cell.angle_beta   90.00
_cell.angle_gamma   90.00
#
_symmetry.space_group_name_H-M   'P 1'
#
loop_
_entity.id
_entity.type
_entity.pdbx_description
1 polymer ?
#
loop_
_entity_poly.entity_id
_entity_poly.type
_entity_poly.pdbx_seq_one_letter_code
_entity_poly.pdbx_strand_id
1 'polypeptide(L)'
;MTNYISRTGRVQSWLDNPESRLPVSCTVFVVEDSIEGPNGIEQSWRFVSHALRFGAGCAVHLSKLRPAGTKNGKGLVASGPISFAKIYSTLNEILRRGGVYKNGAVVCHLDLNHPDCLDFIRTPRNELPWVKRCVNIKQEWWDECDFKDELLHGIKSGDIWLNKVKYDNEGNRIRGNVCLEVYLPSRGTCLLTHINCGACTFDDIPKAFTQGMQELCTLHGKTGVGDSGEYLKPEVDRQVGLGILGLANQLRRYGVTYAEFGEALDQVNGGDVHLSRAYDLACQFRAGINNAAVIARSHNMARAFAIAPTASCSYRSKDLDGYTCTPEIAPPISRTVDRDSGTFGVETYEYGDVEIASEVGWDAYKRVADGLMTMLNRTGLLHGYSFNSWSDVVTYDNAFIEEWLTSPQTSLYYSLQVMGDVQDKSDAYAALDEDDVNNYLEDLLNEELQCDCQE
;
A
#
# COMPACT_ATOMS: atom_id res chain seq x y z
N MET A 1 -2.59 -29.25 9.03
CA MET A 1 -1.62 -28.37 9.73
C MET A 1 -2.16 -26.96 9.65
N THR A 2 -2.22 -26.22 10.75
CA THR A 2 -2.65 -24.83 10.75
C THR A 2 -1.66 -23.99 9.96
N ASN A 3 -2.14 -23.25 8.95
CA ASN A 3 -1.30 -22.35 8.17
C ASN A 3 -1.30 -20.95 8.80
N TYR A 4 -0.25 -20.64 9.57
CA TYR A 4 -0.09 -19.35 10.22
C TYR A 4 0.29 -18.21 9.26
N ILE A 5 0.62 -18.53 8.01
CA ILE A 5 1.16 -17.56 7.05
C ILE A 5 0.17 -17.37 5.89
N SER A 6 -0.25 -16.14 5.68
CA SER A 6 -1.01 -15.73 4.51
C SER A 6 -0.05 -15.10 3.50
N ARG A 7 0.23 -15.84 2.42
CA ARG A 7 1.14 -15.40 1.35
C ARG A 7 0.39 -14.57 0.32
N THR A 8 1.06 -13.55 -0.21
CA THR A 8 0.57 -12.83 -1.39
C THR A 8 0.43 -13.76 -2.58
N GLY A 9 -0.49 -13.46 -3.49
CA GLY A 9 -0.68 -14.26 -4.71
C GLY A 9 0.61 -14.35 -5.56
N ARG A 10 1.46 -13.31 -5.51
CA ARG A 10 2.76 -13.28 -6.19
C ARG A 10 3.74 -14.28 -5.60
N VAL A 11 3.87 -14.31 -4.27
CA VAL A 11 4.73 -15.28 -3.59
C VAL A 11 4.21 -16.70 -3.79
N GLN A 12 2.91 -16.93 -3.60
CA GLN A 12 2.34 -18.27 -3.77
C GLN A 12 2.53 -18.77 -5.21
N SER A 13 2.24 -17.94 -6.21
CA SER A 13 2.43 -18.33 -7.62
C SER A 13 3.88 -18.63 -7.97
N TRP A 14 4.85 -17.93 -7.39
CA TRP A 14 6.27 -18.23 -7.63
C TRP A 14 6.68 -19.54 -6.95
N LEU A 15 6.20 -19.82 -5.74
CA LEU A 15 6.45 -21.09 -5.06
C LEU A 15 5.88 -22.28 -5.86
N ASP A 16 4.69 -22.09 -6.46
CA ASP A 16 4.04 -23.12 -7.27
C ASP A 16 4.74 -23.32 -8.62
N ASN A 17 5.24 -22.24 -9.24
CA ASN A 17 5.99 -22.29 -10.49
C ASN A 17 7.04 -21.16 -10.58
N PRO A 18 8.30 -21.40 -10.15
CA PRO A 18 9.36 -20.40 -10.16
C PRO A 18 9.77 -19.89 -11.56
N GLU A 19 9.46 -20.65 -12.61
CA GLU A 19 9.78 -20.27 -14.00
C GLU A 19 8.77 -19.28 -14.59
N SER A 20 7.61 -19.09 -13.93
CA SER A 20 6.53 -18.27 -14.46
C SER A 20 6.78 -16.76 -14.32
N ARG A 21 6.95 -16.29 -13.08
CA ARG A 21 7.06 -14.85 -12.75
C ARG A 21 7.70 -14.64 -11.41
N LEU A 22 8.43 -13.55 -11.26
CA LEU A 22 9.08 -13.18 -10.00
C LEU A 22 8.06 -12.86 -8.88
N PRO A 23 8.40 -13.11 -7.60
CA PRO A 23 7.53 -12.83 -6.46
C PRO A 23 7.58 -11.34 -6.04
N VAL A 24 7.51 -10.44 -7.02
CA VAL A 24 7.54 -8.98 -6.82
C VAL A 24 6.11 -8.46 -6.88
N SER A 25 5.63 -7.90 -5.77
CA SER A 25 4.28 -7.29 -5.74
C SER A 25 4.31 -5.86 -6.29
N CYS A 26 5.31 -5.08 -5.88
CA CYS A 26 5.48 -3.69 -6.25
C CYS A 26 6.97 -3.34 -6.36
N THR A 27 7.27 -2.27 -7.09
CA THR A 27 8.60 -1.68 -7.22
C THR A 27 8.52 -0.14 -7.29
N VAL A 28 9.68 0.50 -7.29
CA VAL A 28 9.85 1.96 -7.37
C VAL A 28 10.83 2.28 -8.49
N PHE A 29 10.58 3.35 -9.25
CA PHE A 29 11.58 3.97 -10.11
C PHE A 29 11.69 5.47 -9.82
N VAL A 30 12.91 5.94 -9.55
CA VAL A 30 13.22 7.37 -9.40
C VAL A 30 13.74 7.89 -10.73
N VAL A 31 13.00 8.82 -11.34
CA VAL A 31 13.34 9.40 -12.64
C VAL A 31 14.33 10.55 -12.43
N GLU A 32 15.51 10.46 -13.03
CA GLU A 32 16.46 11.58 -13.09
C GLU A 32 16.06 12.56 -14.20
N ASP A 33 16.46 13.82 -14.07
CA ASP A 33 16.18 14.90 -15.03
C ASP A 33 17.09 14.82 -16.29
N SER A 34 17.00 13.68 -16.97
CA SER A 34 17.69 13.35 -18.21
C SER A 34 16.83 12.40 -19.03
N ILE A 35 16.82 12.57 -20.36
CA ILE A 35 16.10 11.66 -21.27
C ILE A 35 16.74 10.27 -21.23
N GLU A 36 18.06 10.22 -21.41
CA GLU A 36 18.85 8.99 -21.44
C GLU A 36 19.52 8.69 -20.09
N GLY A 37 20.09 7.50 -19.97
CA GLY A 37 20.88 7.06 -18.82
C GLY A 37 20.18 5.98 -17.97
N PRO A 38 20.90 5.39 -17.00
CA PRO A 38 20.39 4.25 -16.23
C PRO A 38 19.18 4.59 -15.36
N ASN A 39 18.94 5.86 -15.03
CA ASN A 39 17.74 6.30 -14.33
C ASN A 39 17.03 7.44 -15.09
N GLY A 40 17.30 7.58 -16.39
CA GLY A 40 16.66 8.60 -17.23
C GLY A 40 15.19 8.29 -17.51
N ILE A 41 14.52 9.23 -18.18
CA ILE A 41 13.11 9.17 -18.53
C ILE A 41 12.80 7.96 -19.43
N GLU A 42 13.58 7.70 -20.49
CA GLU A 42 13.31 6.57 -21.39
C GLU A 42 13.48 5.21 -20.69
N GLN A 43 14.50 5.11 -19.84
CA GLN A 43 14.73 3.91 -19.06
C GLN A 43 13.58 3.65 -18.07
N SER A 44 12.97 4.70 -17.52
CA SER A 44 11.80 4.56 -16.65
C SER A 44 10.59 3.97 -17.38
N TRP A 45 10.36 4.31 -18.66
CA TRP A 45 9.27 3.74 -19.46
C TRP A 45 9.48 2.25 -19.68
N ARG A 46 10.71 1.87 -20.05
CA ARG A 46 11.09 0.46 -20.21
C ARG A 46 10.93 -0.31 -18.89
N PHE A 47 11.34 0.28 -17.77
CA PHE A 47 11.21 -0.34 -16.46
C PHE A 47 9.75 -0.52 -16.03
N VAL A 48 8.90 0.50 -16.20
CA VAL A 48 7.45 0.40 -15.94
C VAL A 48 6.83 -0.68 -16.82
N SER A 49 7.18 -0.73 -18.10
CA SER A 49 6.74 -1.80 -19.01
C SER A 49 7.14 -3.18 -18.53
N HIS A 50 8.40 -3.36 -18.09
CA HIS A 50 8.87 -4.60 -17.51
C HIS A 50 8.07 -4.98 -16.26
N ALA A 51 7.94 -4.06 -15.29
CA ALA A 51 7.19 -4.30 -14.06
C ALA A 51 5.77 -4.79 -14.34
N LEU A 52 5.02 -4.07 -15.19
CA LEU A 52 3.64 -4.41 -15.54
C LEU A 52 3.54 -5.77 -16.25
N ARG A 53 4.43 -6.09 -17.18
CA ARG A 53 4.42 -7.38 -17.90
C ARG A 53 4.72 -8.58 -17.01
N PHE A 54 5.51 -8.38 -15.95
CA PHE A 54 5.71 -9.39 -14.90
C PHE A 54 4.71 -9.26 -13.74
N GLY A 55 3.78 -8.31 -13.86
CA GLY A 55 2.65 -8.05 -12.96
C GLY A 55 3.00 -7.41 -11.63
N ALA A 56 4.15 -6.76 -11.52
CA ALA A 56 4.45 -5.86 -10.43
C ALA A 56 3.84 -4.48 -10.68
N GLY A 57 3.27 -3.86 -9.65
CA GLY A 57 2.94 -2.43 -9.69
C GLY A 57 4.21 -1.57 -9.63
N CYS A 58 4.18 -0.36 -10.21
CA CYS A 58 5.34 0.54 -10.22
C CYS A 58 4.99 1.93 -9.70
N ALA A 59 5.69 2.38 -8.66
CA ALA A 59 5.66 3.78 -8.22
C ALA A 59 6.75 4.57 -8.92
N VAL A 60 6.37 5.62 -9.65
CA VAL A 60 7.27 6.47 -10.43
C VAL A 60 7.43 7.81 -9.72
N HIS A 61 8.64 8.12 -9.27
CA HIS A 61 8.96 9.37 -8.57
C HIS A 61 9.49 10.41 -9.56
N LEU A 62 8.71 11.48 -9.74
CA LEU A 62 8.95 12.52 -10.74
C LEU A 62 9.59 13.79 -10.17
N SER A 63 9.79 13.87 -8.86
CA SER A 63 10.20 15.09 -8.15
C SER A 63 11.57 15.66 -8.54
N LYS A 64 12.38 14.93 -9.29
CA LYS A 64 13.67 15.44 -9.79
C LYS A 64 13.55 16.13 -11.15
N LEU A 65 12.48 15.88 -11.90
CA LEU A 65 12.27 16.49 -13.21
C LEU A 65 12.14 18.00 -13.04
N ARG A 66 12.73 18.76 -13.96
CA ARG A 66 12.58 20.21 -13.96
C ARG A 66 11.11 20.62 -14.17
N PRO A 67 10.68 21.77 -13.62
CA PRO A 67 9.30 22.23 -13.75
C PRO A 67 8.96 22.64 -15.18
N ALA A 68 7.67 22.61 -15.49
CA ALA A 68 7.13 23.12 -16.75
C ALA A 68 7.55 24.58 -16.96
N GLY A 69 7.83 24.95 -18.22
CA GLY A 69 8.30 26.30 -18.55
C GLY A 69 9.81 26.50 -18.42
N THR A 70 10.57 25.54 -17.87
CA THR A 70 12.04 25.65 -17.78
C THR A 70 12.66 25.73 -19.17
N LYS A 71 13.42 26.81 -19.44
CA LYS A 71 14.12 27.04 -20.71
C LYS A 71 15.54 26.47 -20.67
N ASN A 72 15.96 25.77 -21.71
CA ASN A 72 17.32 25.19 -21.78
C ASN A 72 18.38 26.11 -22.41
N GLY A 73 18.05 27.37 -22.67
CA GLY A 73 18.94 28.33 -23.35
C GLY A 73 19.16 28.08 -24.85
N LYS A 74 18.57 27.01 -25.42
CA LYS A 74 18.65 26.61 -26.83
C LYS A 74 17.29 26.68 -27.54
N GLY A 75 16.35 27.45 -26.99
CA GLY A 75 15.01 27.64 -27.56
C GLY A 75 13.98 26.56 -27.23
N LEU A 76 14.31 25.57 -26.40
CA LEU A 76 13.35 24.54 -25.96
C LEU A 76 12.84 24.83 -24.54
N VAL A 77 11.59 24.47 -24.31
CA VAL A 77 10.85 24.66 -23.05
C VAL A 77 10.43 23.29 -22.53
N ALA A 78 10.70 23.02 -21.26
CA ALA A 78 10.28 21.78 -20.61
C ALA A 78 8.77 21.73 -20.38
N SER A 79 8.18 20.55 -20.55
CA SER A 79 6.75 20.28 -20.34
C SER A 79 6.42 19.87 -18.90
N GLY A 80 7.42 19.66 -18.04
CA GLY A 80 7.27 19.33 -16.62
C GLY A 80 6.83 17.89 -16.33
N PRO A 81 6.88 17.45 -15.06
CA PRO A 81 6.54 16.09 -14.63
C PRO A 81 5.13 15.63 -15.03
N ILE A 82 4.13 16.51 -15.03
CA ILE A 82 2.73 16.16 -15.33
C ILE A 82 2.59 15.63 -16.77
N SER A 83 3.34 16.18 -17.72
CA SER A 83 3.35 15.69 -19.11
C SER A 83 3.86 14.25 -19.21
N PHE A 84 4.87 13.87 -18.41
CA PHE A 84 5.39 12.51 -18.38
C PHE A 84 4.46 11.56 -17.60
N ALA A 85 3.73 12.05 -16.59
CA ALA A 85 2.67 11.30 -15.90
C ALA A 85 1.64 10.72 -16.90
N LYS A 86 1.29 11.48 -17.95
CA LYS A 86 0.39 11.01 -19.03
C LYS A 86 0.94 9.79 -19.76
N ILE A 87 2.25 9.74 -20.03
CA ILE A 87 2.90 8.58 -20.67
C ILE A 87 2.78 7.34 -19.78
N TYR A 88 3.01 7.48 -18.48
CA TYR A 88 2.87 6.35 -17.56
C TYR A 88 1.41 5.88 -17.43
N SER A 89 0.44 6.81 -17.51
CA SER A 89 -0.99 6.49 -17.61
C SER A 89 -1.28 5.66 -18.85
N THR A 90 -0.82 6.09 -20.03
CA THR A 90 -0.97 5.31 -21.27
C THR A 90 -0.23 3.98 -21.22
N LEU A 91 0.97 3.90 -20.64
CA LEU A 91 1.68 2.62 -20.46
C LEU A 91 0.87 1.66 -19.59
N ASN A 92 0.32 2.14 -18.47
CA ASN A 92 -0.51 1.31 -17.62
C ASN A 92 -1.78 0.86 -18.35
N GLU A 93 -2.42 1.78 -19.08
CA GLU A 93 -3.61 1.50 -19.89
C GLU A 93 -3.42 0.33 -20.85
N ILE A 94 -2.35 0.41 -21.65
CA ILE A 94 -2.07 -0.50 -22.75
C ILE A 94 -1.53 -1.84 -22.23
N LEU A 95 -0.64 -1.82 -21.24
CA LEU A 95 0.09 -3.02 -20.81
C LEU A 95 -0.64 -3.84 -19.74
N ARG A 96 -1.55 -3.25 -18.96
CA ARG A 96 -2.38 -4.03 -18.01
C ARG A 96 -3.30 -5.03 -18.69
N ARG A 97 -3.41 -4.99 -20.04
CA ARG A 97 -4.20 -5.91 -20.87
C ARG A 97 -3.35 -6.85 -21.73
N GLY A 98 -2.03 -6.82 -21.61
CA GLY A 98 -1.11 -7.51 -22.53
C GLY A 98 -0.82 -8.98 -22.24
N GLY A 99 -1.66 -9.71 -21.48
CA GLY A 99 -1.37 -11.10 -21.13
C GLY A 99 -2.46 -11.82 -20.31
N VAL A 100 -2.03 -12.68 -19.38
CA VAL A 100 -2.88 -13.58 -18.57
C VAL A 100 -3.69 -12.86 -17.48
N TYR A 101 -3.28 -11.66 -17.05
CA TYR A 101 -3.92 -10.91 -15.95
C TYR A 101 -4.34 -9.51 -16.43
N LYS A 102 -5.49 -9.05 -15.94
CA LYS A 102 -6.14 -7.77 -16.30
C LYS A 102 -5.78 -6.58 -15.38
N ASN A 103 -4.70 -6.70 -14.59
CA ASN A 103 -4.40 -5.76 -13.50
C ASN A 103 -3.03 -5.11 -13.66
N GLY A 104 -2.99 -3.78 -13.69
CA GLY A 104 -1.78 -2.97 -13.71
C GLY A 104 -1.95 -1.75 -12.81
N ALA A 105 -0.95 -1.49 -11.97
CA ALA A 105 -0.98 -0.39 -11.01
C ALA A 105 0.26 0.48 -11.17
N VAL A 106 0.04 1.75 -11.48
CA VAL A 106 1.09 2.76 -11.52
C VAL A 106 0.68 3.94 -10.64
N VAL A 107 1.63 4.43 -9.85
CA VAL A 107 1.45 5.60 -8.99
C VAL A 107 2.51 6.62 -9.34
N CYS A 108 2.11 7.83 -9.67
CA CYS A 108 3.04 8.94 -9.86
C CYS A 108 3.20 9.69 -8.54
N HIS A 109 4.44 9.87 -8.10
CA HIS A 109 4.78 10.63 -6.91
C HIS A 109 5.43 11.96 -7.28
N LEU A 110 5.03 13.02 -6.57
CA LEU A 110 5.65 14.33 -6.64
C LEU A 110 5.87 14.91 -5.23
N ASP A 111 6.92 15.69 -5.02
CA ASP A 111 7.19 16.31 -3.72
C ASP A 111 6.33 17.57 -3.55
N LEU A 112 5.85 17.81 -2.33
CA LEU A 112 4.98 18.96 -2.04
C LEU A 112 5.64 20.30 -2.41
N ASN A 113 6.95 20.42 -2.22
CA ASN A 113 7.71 21.62 -2.53
C ASN A 113 8.14 21.74 -4.02
N HIS A 114 7.70 20.81 -4.88
CA HIS A 114 7.99 20.91 -6.31
C HIS A 114 7.13 22.03 -6.93
N PRO A 115 7.68 22.90 -7.82
CA PRO A 115 6.92 24.02 -8.38
C PRO A 115 5.62 23.63 -9.09
N ASP A 116 5.60 22.47 -9.74
CA ASP A 116 4.41 21.94 -10.43
C ASP A 116 3.46 21.13 -9.50
N CYS A 117 3.64 21.15 -8.19
CA CYS A 117 2.83 20.33 -7.27
C CYS A 117 1.35 20.74 -7.25
N LEU A 118 1.07 22.05 -7.26
CA LEU A 118 -0.30 22.56 -7.35
C LEU A 118 -1.01 22.09 -8.63
N ASP A 119 -0.33 22.18 -9.77
CA ASP A 119 -0.88 21.71 -11.05
C ASP A 119 -1.07 20.18 -11.06
N PHE A 120 -0.16 19.45 -10.43
CA PHE A 120 -0.27 18.00 -10.27
C PHE A 120 -1.50 17.59 -9.44
N ILE A 121 -1.80 18.34 -8.37
CA ILE A 121 -3.00 18.16 -7.53
C ILE A 121 -4.26 18.51 -8.34
N ARG A 122 -4.26 19.66 -9.03
CA ARG A 122 -5.40 20.16 -9.81
C ARG A 122 -5.66 19.41 -11.11
N THR A 123 -4.74 18.53 -11.54
CA THR A 123 -4.92 17.74 -12.76
C THR A 123 -6.23 16.93 -12.68
N PRO A 124 -7.14 17.04 -13.64
CA PRO A 124 -8.39 16.25 -13.63
C PRO A 124 -8.15 14.74 -13.75
N ARG A 125 -9.04 13.91 -13.17
CA ARG A 125 -8.92 12.44 -13.23
C ARG A 125 -8.82 11.90 -14.66
N ASN A 126 -9.58 12.45 -15.60
CA ASN A 126 -9.61 12.02 -17.00
C ASN A 126 -8.32 12.33 -17.78
N GLU A 127 -7.44 13.20 -17.27
CA GLU A 127 -6.12 13.44 -17.86
C GLU A 127 -5.10 12.37 -17.45
N LEU A 128 -5.32 11.71 -16.31
CA LEU A 128 -4.46 10.68 -15.73
C LEU A 128 -5.29 9.47 -15.24
N PRO A 129 -6.18 8.88 -16.07
CA PRO A 129 -7.20 7.93 -15.61
C PRO A 129 -6.61 6.61 -15.11
N TRP A 130 -5.38 6.29 -15.52
CA TRP A 130 -4.75 5.00 -15.27
C TRP A 130 -3.51 5.11 -14.39
N VAL A 131 -3.30 6.25 -13.72
CA VAL A 131 -2.34 6.34 -12.61
C VAL A 131 -3.04 6.90 -11.38
N LYS A 132 -2.59 6.46 -10.21
CA LYS A 132 -2.90 7.16 -8.96
C LYS A 132 -1.84 8.23 -8.71
N ARG A 133 -2.18 9.24 -7.92
CA ARG A 133 -1.31 10.37 -7.63
C ARG A 133 -0.99 10.42 -6.15
N CYS A 134 0.28 10.63 -5.84
CA CYS A 134 0.77 10.69 -4.47
C CYS A 134 1.66 11.92 -4.27
N VAL A 135 1.42 12.66 -3.20
CA VAL A 135 2.26 13.78 -2.79
C VAL A 135 3.15 13.36 -1.63
N ASN A 136 4.46 13.51 -1.80
CA ASN A 136 5.44 13.28 -0.74
C ASN A 136 5.57 14.53 0.11
N ILE A 137 5.51 14.38 1.43
CA ILE A 137 5.42 15.49 2.38
C ILE A 137 6.35 15.31 3.58
N LYS A 138 6.85 16.42 4.12
CA LYS A 138 7.49 16.54 5.44
C LYS A 138 7.06 17.86 6.08
N GLN A 139 7.26 18.00 7.38
CA GLN A 139 6.80 19.16 8.16
C GLN A 139 7.18 20.49 7.52
N GLU A 140 8.46 20.69 7.18
CA GLU A 140 8.95 21.93 6.58
C GLU A 140 8.19 22.31 5.30
N TRP A 141 7.89 21.34 4.43
CA TRP A 141 7.15 21.60 3.18
C TRP A 141 5.68 21.86 3.44
N TRP A 142 5.11 21.27 4.48
CA TRP A 142 3.74 21.55 4.89
C TRP A 142 3.65 22.98 5.43
N ASP A 143 4.59 23.41 6.26
CA ASP A 143 4.59 24.75 6.84
C ASP A 143 4.71 25.84 5.77
N GLU A 144 5.48 25.58 4.70
CA GLU A 144 5.71 26.48 3.57
C GLU A 144 4.63 26.44 2.47
N CYS A 145 3.74 25.44 2.49
CA CYS A 145 2.73 25.24 1.44
C CYS A 145 1.65 26.32 1.47
N ASP A 146 1.42 26.98 0.33
CA ASP A 146 0.41 28.02 0.12
C ASP A 146 -0.88 27.51 -0.58
N PHE A 147 -0.95 26.22 -0.89
CA PHE A 147 -2.11 25.54 -1.52
C PHE A 147 -2.61 24.33 -0.70
N LYS A 148 -2.65 24.50 0.63
CA LYS A 148 -3.10 23.45 1.56
C LYS A 148 -4.54 23.01 1.28
N ASP A 149 -5.42 23.95 0.96
CA ASP A 149 -6.84 23.68 0.73
C ASP A 149 -7.05 22.75 -0.47
N GLU A 150 -6.30 22.94 -1.56
CA GLU A 150 -6.34 22.05 -2.73
C GLU A 150 -5.83 20.66 -2.39
N LEU A 151 -4.76 20.55 -1.60
CA LEU A 151 -4.25 19.26 -1.17
C LEU A 151 -5.25 18.53 -0.27
N LEU A 152 -5.81 19.21 0.72
CA LEU A 152 -6.84 18.69 1.63
C LEU A 152 -8.07 18.22 0.86
N HIS A 153 -8.52 18.99 -0.12
CA HIS A 153 -9.63 18.60 -0.99
C HIS A 153 -9.29 17.33 -1.79
N GLY A 154 -8.11 17.27 -2.41
CA GLY A 154 -7.66 16.11 -3.18
C GLY A 154 -7.52 14.84 -2.33
N ILE A 155 -7.14 14.95 -1.06
CA ILE A 155 -7.10 13.81 -0.14
C ILE A 155 -8.52 13.36 0.19
N LYS A 156 -9.40 14.29 0.56
CA LYS A 156 -10.79 14.00 0.92
C LYS A 156 -11.54 13.28 -0.21
N SER A 157 -11.36 13.74 -1.46
CA SER A 157 -11.98 13.14 -2.64
C SER A 157 -11.35 11.80 -3.07
N GLY A 158 -10.24 11.38 -2.45
CA GLY A 158 -9.49 10.18 -2.84
C GLY A 158 -8.64 10.34 -4.10
N ASP A 159 -8.46 11.57 -4.59
CA ASP A 159 -7.64 11.89 -5.77
C ASP A 159 -6.13 11.87 -5.50
N ILE A 160 -5.75 12.25 -4.29
CA ILE A 160 -4.36 12.42 -3.86
C ILE A 160 -4.10 11.60 -2.61
N TRP A 161 -3.08 10.75 -2.68
CA TRP A 161 -2.55 10.08 -1.50
C TRP A 161 -1.40 10.88 -0.90
N LEU A 162 -1.14 10.69 0.40
CA LEU A 162 0.02 11.30 1.07
C LEU A 162 1.03 10.27 1.50
N ASN A 163 2.31 10.62 1.37
CA ASN A 163 3.41 9.79 1.79
C ASN A 163 4.47 10.62 2.52
N LYS A 164 4.84 10.23 3.75
CA LYS A 164 5.92 10.91 4.45
C LYS A 164 7.26 10.68 3.75
N VAL A 165 8.08 11.72 3.66
CA VAL A 165 9.47 11.58 3.22
C VAL A 165 10.25 10.78 4.26
N LYS A 166 10.96 9.73 3.82
CA LYS A 166 11.80 8.89 4.69
C LYS A 166 13.21 8.73 4.12
N TYR A 167 14.14 8.46 5.02
CA TYR A 167 15.54 8.20 4.73
C TYR A 167 15.96 6.88 5.39
N ASP A 168 16.96 6.21 4.83
CA ASP A 168 17.62 5.10 5.50
C ASP A 168 18.64 5.61 6.53
N ASN A 169 19.31 4.67 7.20
CA ASN A 169 20.29 4.97 8.25
C ASN A 169 21.57 5.63 7.71
N GLU A 170 21.77 5.65 6.39
CA GLU A 170 22.89 6.31 5.71
C GLU A 170 22.52 7.72 5.23
N GLY A 171 21.27 8.14 5.45
CA GLY A 171 20.75 9.43 4.99
C GLY A 171 20.33 9.44 3.51
N ASN A 172 20.28 8.29 2.85
CA ASN A 172 19.77 8.20 1.48
C ASN A 172 18.24 8.19 1.50
N ARG A 173 17.63 8.91 0.56
CA ARG A 173 16.17 8.96 0.47
C ARG A 173 15.60 7.65 -0.05
N ILE A 174 14.71 7.05 0.73
CA ILE A 174 13.90 5.90 0.33
C ILE A 174 12.50 6.37 -0.04
N ARG A 175 11.84 5.63 -0.92
CA ARG A 175 10.68 6.10 -1.69
C ARG A 175 9.50 5.17 -1.50
N GLY A 176 8.31 5.72 -1.29
CA GLY A 176 7.07 4.95 -1.20
C GLY A 176 6.80 4.19 -2.50
N ASN A 177 6.34 2.95 -2.35
CA ASN A 177 5.84 2.08 -3.42
C ASN A 177 4.39 2.43 -3.79
N VAL A 178 3.75 1.56 -4.57
CA VAL A 178 2.37 1.74 -5.06
C VAL A 178 1.36 1.89 -3.92
N CYS A 179 1.35 0.99 -2.93
CA CYS A 179 0.35 1.04 -1.86
C CYS A 179 0.81 1.85 -0.63
N LEU A 180 2.00 2.46 -0.67
CA LEU A 180 2.54 3.37 0.36
C LEU A 180 2.93 2.72 1.70
N GLU A 181 2.98 1.39 1.77
CA GLU A 181 3.45 0.62 2.91
C GLU A 181 4.95 0.28 2.84
N VAL A 182 5.56 0.26 1.65
CA VAL A 182 6.96 -0.11 1.45
C VAL A 182 7.79 1.06 0.97
N TYR A 183 8.91 1.31 1.66
CA TYR A 183 9.93 2.28 1.24
C TYR A 183 11.16 1.60 0.67
N LEU A 184 11.50 1.93 -0.58
CA LEU A 184 12.56 1.27 -1.36
C LEU A 184 13.52 2.29 -1.97
N PRO A 185 14.79 1.92 -2.24
CA PRO A 185 15.61 2.61 -3.23
C PRO A 185 15.01 2.42 -4.63
N SER A 186 15.48 3.22 -5.61
CA SER A 186 15.09 3.03 -7.01
C SER A 186 15.41 1.60 -7.47
N ARG A 187 14.46 0.95 -8.14
CA ARG A 187 14.48 -0.45 -8.61
C ARG A 187 14.51 -1.52 -7.51
N GLY A 188 14.30 -1.13 -6.25
CA GLY A 188 14.04 -2.08 -5.17
C GLY A 188 12.72 -2.82 -5.36
N THR A 189 12.54 -3.92 -4.65
CA THR A 189 11.41 -4.83 -4.82
C THR A 189 10.69 -5.13 -3.51
N CYS A 190 9.39 -5.33 -3.62
CA CYS A 190 8.51 -5.60 -2.50
C CYS A 190 8.19 -7.10 -2.45
N LEU A 191 8.77 -7.80 -1.47
CA LEU A 191 8.49 -9.20 -1.14
C LEU A 191 7.69 -9.27 0.18
N LEU A 192 6.41 -9.62 0.08
CA LEU A 192 5.47 -9.54 1.20
C LEU A 192 4.85 -10.89 1.57
N THR A 193 4.71 -11.11 2.88
CA THR A 193 3.81 -12.10 3.47
C THR A 193 3.16 -11.50 4.72
N HIS A 194 2.10 -12.14 5.21
CA HIS A 194 1.41 -11.71 6.43
C HIS A 194 1.30 -12.88 7.38
N ILE A 195 1.39 -12.61 8.68
CA ILE A 195 0.85 -13.57 9.65
C ILE A 195 -0.66 -13.58 9.55
N ASN A 196 -1.28 -14.75 9.66
CA ASN A 196 -2.72 -14.90 9.78
C ASN A 196 -3.07 -14.99 11.28
N CYS A 197 -3.39 -13.84 11.88
CA CYS A 197 -3.79 -13.78 13.28
C CYS A 197 -5.06 -14.61 13.53
N GLY A 198 -6.05 -14.58 12.63
CA GLY A 198 -7.26 -15.40 12.77
C GLY A 198 -6.98 -16.90 12.93
N ALA A 199 -5.89 -17.40 12.34
CA ALA A 199 -5.44 -18.80 12.45
C ALA A 199 -4.56 -19.08 13.69
N CYS A 200 -4.26 -18.09 14.52
CA CYS A 200 -3.42 -18.24 15.71
C CYS A 200 -4.29 -18.48 16.96
N THR A 201 -3.83 -19.35 17.86
CA THR A 201 -4.18 -19.19 19.28
C THR A 201 -3.28 -18.13 19.92
N PHE A 202 -3.60 -17.74 21.15
CA PHE A 202 -2.86 -16.76 21.94
C PHE A 202 -1.35 -17.05 21.97
N ASP A 203 -0.96 -18.30 22.23
CA ASP A 203 0.44 -18.73 22.31
C ASP A 203 1.10 -18.93 20.94
N ASP A 204 0.31 -18.98 19.85
CA ASP A 204 0.84 -19.14 18.50
C ASP A 204 1.32 -17.81 17.89
N ILE A 205 0.87 -16.66 18.38
CA ILE A 205 1.16 -15.35 17.77
C ILE A 205 2.68 -15.12 17.62
N PRO A 206 3.53 -15.30 18.67
CA PRO A 206 4.96 -15.10 18.50
C PRO A 206 5.60 -16.09 17.51
N LYS A 207 5.09 -17.32 17.47
CA LYS A 207 5.55 -18.36 16.55
C LYS A 207 5.18 -18.00 15.10
N ALA A 208 3.99 -17.47 14.85
CA ALA A 208 3.56 -17.03 13.52
C ALA A 208 4.48 -15.92 12.97
N PHE A 209 4.82 -14.92 13.78
CA PHE A 209 5.78 -13.89 13.41
C PHE A 209 7.17 -14.47 13.08
N THR A 210 7.66 -15.35 13.95
CA THR A 210 8.96 -16.03 13.80
C THR A 210 9.00 -16.83 12.49
N GLN A 211 7.99 -17.65 12.23
CA GLN A 211 7.89 -18.46 11.02
C GLN A 211 7.77 -17.59 9.77
N GLY A 212 6.90 -16.58 9.79
CA GLY A 212 6.67 -15.70 8.64
C GLY A 212 7.92 -14.94 8.22
N MET A 213 8.67 -14.44 9.21
CA MET A 213 9.94 -13.76 8.94
C MET A 213 11.00 -14.72 8.40
N GLN A 214 11.10 -15.92 8.97
CA GLN A 214 12.05 -16.93 8.49
C GLN A 214 11.75 -17.34 7.05
N GLU A 215 10.48 -17.56 6.70
CA GLU A 215 10.07 -17.86 5.33
C GLU A 215 10.46 -16.74 4.36
N LEU A 216 10.13 -15.49 4.69
CA LEU A 216 10.48 -14.31 3.88
C LEU A 216 11.99 -14.17 3.67
N CYS A 217 12.76 -14.19 4.75
CA CYS A 217 14.21 -14.00 4.68
C CYS A 217 14.90 -15.14 3.91
N THR A 218 14.39 -16.37 4.03
CA THR A 218 14.90 -17.53 3.28
C THR A 218 14.57 -17.42 1.79
N LEU A 219 13.39 -16.93 1.47
CA LEU A 219 12.92 -16.78 0.09
C LEU A 219 13.68 -15.68 -0.63
N HIS A 220 13.90 -14.53 0.02
CA HIS A 220 14.50 -13.31 -0.55
C HIS A 220 15.70 -13.56 -1.46
N GLY A 221 16.70 -14.32 -0.99
CA GLY A 221 17.94 -14.61 -1.72
C GLY A 221 17.83 -15.69 -2.80
N LYS A 222 16.66 -16.28 -3.04
CA LYS A 222 16.46 -17.45 -3.94
C LYS A 222 15.51 -17.19 -5.10
N THR A 223 14.99 -15.96 -5.21
CA THR A 223 13.90 -15.62 -6.15
C THR A 223 14.36 -15.39 -7.59
N GLY A 224 15.65 -15.14 -7.82
CA GLY A 224 16.18 -14.74 -9.14
C GLY A 224 15.79 -13.32 -9.56
N VAL A 225 15.26 -12.49 -8.65
CA VAL A 225 14.76 -11.14 -8.96
C VAL A 225 15.79 -10.26 -9.67
N GLY A 226 17.07 -10.39 -9.33
CA GLY A 226 18.16 -9.61 -9.92
C GLY A 226 18.67 -10.12 -11.28
N ASP A 227 18.19 -11.26 -11.77
CA ASP A 227 18.80 -11.95 -12.93
C ASP A 227 18.53 -11.23 -14.25
N SER A 228 17.43 -10.48 -14.34
CA SER A 228 17.10 -9.66 -15.52
C SER A 228 17.97 -8.42 -15.66
N GLY A 229 18.62 -7.98 -14.57
CA GLY A 229 19.32 -6.69 -14.49
C GLY A 229 18.41 -5.46 -14.34
N GLU A 230 17.08 -5.64 -14.34
CA GLU A 230 16.13 -4.53 -14.14
C GLU A 230 16.03 -4.13 -12.66
N TYR A 231 15.72 -5.11 -11.82
CA TYR A 231 15.60 -4.95 -10.38
C TYR A 231 16.97 -4.98 -9.70
N LEU A 232 17.05 -4.36 -8.53
CA LEU A 232 18.22 -4.50 -7.68
C LEU A 232 18.37 -5.95 -7.22
N LYS A 233 19.63 -6.39 -7.14
CA LYS A 233 19.94 -7.75 -6.67
C LYS A 233 19.71 -7.87 -5.15
N PRO A 234 19.38 -9.07 -4.64
CA PRO A 234 19.18 -9.31 -3.21
C PRO A 234 20.38 -9.00 -2.30
N GLU A 235 21.59 -8.85 -2.83
CA GLU A 235 22.76 -8.42 -2.04
C GLU A 235 22.71 -6.92 -1.74
N VAL A 236 22.06 -6.13 -2.60
CA VAL A 236 21.89 -4.68 -2.45
C VAL A 236 20.52 -4.35 -1.84
N ASP A 237 19.47 -4.97 -2.35
CA ASP A 237 18.09 -4.78 -1.88
C ASP A 237 17.77 -5.68 -0.68
N ARG A 238 18.35 -5.40 0.49
CA ARG A 238 18.20 -6.19 1.72
C ARG A 238 16.88 -5.94 2.44
N GLN A 239 15.74 -6.20 1.82
CA GLN A 239 14.44 -5.81 2.37
C GLN A 239 13.37 -6.88 2.16
N VAL A 240 12.50 -7.04 3.16
CA VAL A 240 11.28 -7.86 3.13
C VAL A 240 10.16 -7.13 3.88
N GLY A 241 8.90 -7.53 3.70
CA GLY A 241 7.79 -6.98 4.46
C GLY A 241 6.89 -8.07 5.03
N LEU A 242 7.05 -8.35 6.32
CA LEU A 242 6.10 -9.14 7.10
C LEU A 242 5.01 -8.21 7.64
N GLY A 243 3.77 -8.48 7.26
CA GLY A 243 2.58 -7.78 7.76
C GLY A 243 1.70 -8.63 8.67
N ILE A 244 0.53 -8.09 8.98
CA ILE A 244 -0.50 -8.70 9.82
C ILE A 244 -1.77 -8.84 8.98
N LEU A 245 -2.57 -9.87 9.25
CA LEU A 245 -3.88 -10.11 8.65
C LEU A 245 -4.82 -10.72 9.70
N GLY A 246 -6.10 -10.35 9.68
CA GLY A 246 -7.12 -10.93 10.55
C GLY A 246 -7.06 -10.46 12.00
N LEU A 247 -6.68 -9.20 12.25
CA LEU A 247 -6.68 -8.66 13.62
C LEU A 247 -8.09 -8.68 14.23
N ALA A 248 -9.11 -8.25 13.50
CA ALA A 248 -10.48 -8.22 14.02
C ALA A 248 -10.97 -9.62 14.43
N ASN A 249 -10.65 -10.66 13.64
CA ASN A 249 -10.94 -12.05 14.02
C ASN A 249 -10.25 -12.44 15.33
N GLN A 250 -8.97 -12.07 15.48
CA GLN A 250 -8.20 -12.35 16.70
C GLN A 250 -8.84 -11.65 17.91
N LEU A 251 -9.20 -10.37 17.79
CA LEU A 251 -9.82 -9.60 18.86
C LEU A 251 -11.16 -10.21 19.28
N ARG A 252 -12.05 -10.52 18.32
CA ARG A 252 -13.32 -11.22 18.54
C ARG A 252 -13.13 -12.52 19.32
N ARG A 253 -12.21 -13.39 18.87
CA ARG A 253 -12.02 -14.74 19.46
C ARG A 253 -11.62 -14.70 20.93
N TYR A 254 -11.04 -13.59 21.39
CA TYR A 254 -10.62 -13.40 22.77
C TYR A 254 -11.54 -12.46 23.56
N GLY A 255 -12.63 -11.98 22.95
CA GLY A 255 -13.57 -11.05 23.56
C GLY A 255 -12.89 -9.74 23.98
N VAL A 256 -11.99 -9.24 23.13
CA VAL A 256 -11.29 -7.97 23.29
C VAL A 256 -11.81 -7.02 22.23
N THR A 257 -12.22 -5.82 22.63
CA THR A 257 -12.61 -4.76 21.68
C THR A 257 -11.39 -4.03 21.12
N TYR A 258 -11.53 -3.37 19.99
CA TYR A 258 -10.50 -2.47 19.43
C TYR A 258 -10.11 -1.37 20.43
N ALA A 259 -11.07 -0.82 21.18
CA ALA A 259 -10.81 0.21 22.19
C ALA A 259 -9.90 -0.33 23.32
N GLU A 260 -10.25 -1.50 23.89
CA GLU A 260 -9.43 -2.15 24.92
C GLU A 260 -8.05 -2.53 24.39
N PHE A 261 -7.96 -2.99 23.13
CA PHE A 261 -6.68 -3.33 22.52
C PHE A 261 -5.81 -2.09 22.28
N GLY A 262 -6.40 -0.97 21.86
CA GLY A 262 -5.70 0.31 21.72
C GLY A 262 -5.12 0.78 23.06
N GLU A 263 -5.90 0.71 24.14
CA GLU A 263 -5.42 0.99 25.50
C GLU A 263 -4.28 0.07 25.93
N ALA A 264 -4.42 -1.23 25.66
CA ALA A 264 -3.38 -2.21 25.95
C ALA A 264 -2.08 -1.94 25.18
N LEU A 265 -2.16 -1.54 23.90
CA LEU A 265 -0.99 -1.19 23.10
C LEU A 265 -0.26 0.04 23.69
N ASP A 266 -0.99 1.05 24.16
CA ASP A 266 -0.40 2.20 24.84
C ASP A 266 0.31 1.79 26.13
N GLN A 267 -0.31 0.97 26.96
CA GLN A 267 0.29 0.46 28.21
C GLN A 267 1.58 -0.32 27.92
N VAL A 268 1.53 -1.25 26.96
CA VAL A 268 2.69 -2.06 26.55
C VAL A 268 3.80 -1.19 25.95
N ASN A 269 3.43 -0.15 25.20
CA ASN A 269 4.39 0.81 24.65
C ASN A 269 4.96 1.76 25.70
N GLY A 270 4.17 2.17 26.69
CA GLY A 270 4.58 2.99 27.83
C GLY A 270 5.49 2.27 28.81
N GLY A 271 5.46 0.93 28.80
CA GLY A 271 6.19 0.10 29.76
C GLY A 271 5.43 -0.16 31.05
N ASP A 272 4.14 0.17 31.07
CA ASP A 272 3.23 -0.10 32.17
C ASP A 272 2.82 -1.58 32.17
N VAL A 273 2.46 -2.10 33.34
CA VAL A 273 2.01 -3.49 33.51
C VAL A 273 0.57 -3.49 33.99
N HIS A 274 -0.31 -4.13 33.22
CA HIS A 274 -1.73 -4.25 33.52
C HIS A 274 -2.17 -5.70 33.45
N LEU A 275 -3.22 -6.03 34.20
CA LEU A 275 -3.83 -7.36 34.15
C LEU A 275 -5.13 -7.28 33.36
N SER A 276 -5.05 -7.57 32.06
CA SER A 276 -6.21 -7.69 31.19
C SER A 276 -5.90 -8.61 30.00
N ARG A 277 -6.93 -9.22 29.41
CA ARG A 277 -6.77 -10.05 28.20
C ARG A 277 -6.18 -9.25 27.04
N ALA A 278 -6.59 -7.98 26.91
CA ALA A 278 -6.08 -7.07 25.89
C ALA A 278 -4.59 -6.79 26.09
N TYR A 279 -4.15 -6.54 27.33
CA TYR A 279 -2.73 -6.31 27.67
C TYR A 279 -1.88 -7.56 27.38
N ASP A 280 -2.35 -8.72 27.79
CA ASP A 280 -1.68 -9.99 27.52
C ASP A 280 -1.56 -10.25 26.02
N LEU A 281 -2.60 -9.95 25.24
CA LEU A 281 -2.59 -10.08 23.78
C LEU A 281 -1.59 -9.10 23.15
N ALA A 282 -1.57 -7.83 23.57
CA ALA A 282 -0.60 -6.85 23.11
C ALA A 282 0.85 -7.27 23.44
N CYS A 283 1.07 -7.91 24.59
CA CYS A 283 2.37 -8.51 24.94
C CYS A 283 2.79 -9.63 23.98
N GLN A 284 1.86 -10.48 23.51
CA GLN A 284 2.16 -11.52 22.51
C GLN A 284 2.58 -10.92 21.17
N PHE A 285 1.90 -9.85 20.71
CA PHE A 285 2.30 -9.12 19.51
C PHE A 285 3.72 -8.53 19.67
N ARG A 286 4.01 -7.85 20.79
CA ARG A 286 5.35 -7.32 21.07
C ARG A 286 6.41 -8.42 21.06
N ALA A 287 6.14 -9.57 21.69
CA ALA A 287 7.06 -10.70 21.70
C ALA A 287 7.31 -11.25 20.29
N GLY A 288 6.25 -11.43 19.50
CA GLY A 288 6.36 -11.89 18.11
C GLY A 288 7.14 -10.94 17.21
N ILE A 289 6.83 -9.64 17.27
CA ILE A 289 7.54 -8.60 16.53
C ILE A 289 9.04 -8.60 16.88
N ASN A 290 9.37 -8.69 18.18
CA ASN A 290 10.76 -8.74 18.61
C ASN A 290 11.50 -9.99 18.13
N ASN A 291 10.86 -11.16 18.19
CA ASN A 291 11.43 -12.42 17.72
C ASN A 291 11.66 -12.39 16.20
N ALA A 292 10.68 -11.90 15.42
CA ALA A 292 10.84 -11.70 13.98
C ALA A 292 11.96 -10.70 13.68
N ALA A 293 12.08 -9.60 14.44
CA ALA A 293 13.16 -8.63 14.25
C ALA A 293 14.55 -9.26 14.46
N VAL A 294 14.70 -10.18 15.42
CA VAL A 294 15.96 -10.94 15.60
C VAL A 294 16.30 -11.76 14.36
N ILE A 295 15.32 -12.44 13.75
CA ILE A 295 15.53 -13.21 12.50
C ILE A 295 15.89 -12.30 11.34
N ALA A 296 15.17 -11.19 11.16
CA ALA A 296 15.46 -10.23 10.10
C ALA A 296 16.90 -9.69 10.20
N ARG A 297 17.35 -9.37 11.42
CA ARG A 297 18.72 -8.93 11.68
C ARG A 297 19.75 -10.02 11.43
N SER A 298 19.48 -11.28 11.79
CA SER A 298 20.39 -12.39 11.50
C SER A 298 20.57 -12.64 10.00
N HIS A 299 19.58 -12.21 9.20
CA HIS A 299 19.66 -12.20 7.74
C HIS A 299 20.10 -10.84 7.18
N ASN A 300 20.62 -9.91 7.98
CA ASN A 300 21.07 -8.58 7.51
C ASN A 300 20.00 -7.83 6.69
N MET A 301 18.72 -7.92 7.08
CA MET A 301 17.66 -7.12 6.46
C MET A 301 17.75 -5.68 6.97
N ALA A 302 17.74 -4.72 6.04
CA ALA A 302 17.66 -3.29 6.32
C ALA A 302 16.25 -2.87 6.77
N ARG A 303 15.22 -3.49 6.21
CA ARG A 303 13.80 -3.33 6.58
C ARG A 303 13.06 -4.66 6.43
N ALA A 304 12.07 -4.89 7.27
CA ALA A 304 11.47 -6.21 7.47
C ALA A 304 9.95 -6.19 7.69
N PHE A 305 9.36 -5.08 8.12
CA PHE A 305 7.93 -5.02 8.46
C PHE A 305 7.18 -4.03 7.59
N ALA A 306 6.01 -4.43 7.10
CA ALA A 306 5.10 -3.57 6.35
C ALA A 306 3.66 -4.05 6.52
N ILE A 307 2.76 -3.15 6.88
CA ILE A 307 1.32 -3.46 6.91
C ILE A 307 0.75 -3.06 5.54
N ALA A 308 0.59 -4.04 4.66
CA ALA A 308 0.04 -3.83 3.33
C ALA A 308 -1.48 -4.08 3.31
N PRO A 309 -2.23 -3.58 2.32
CA PRO A 309 -3.60 -3.98 2.08
C PRO A 309 -3.63 -5.47 1.71
N THR A 310 -4.51 -6.26 2.33
CA THR A 310 -4.50 -7.71 2.18
C THR A 310 -5.79 -8.29 1.59
N ALA A 311 -6.60 -7.51 0.88
CA ALA A 311 -7.93 -7.94 0.39
C ALA A 311 -7.91 -9.33 -0.26
N SER A 312 -7.06 -9.55 -1.27
CA SER A 312 -6.99 -10.85 -1.95
C SER A 312 -6.47 -11.99 -1.05
N CYS A 313 -5.57 -11.70 -0.10
CA CYS A 313 -5.05 -12.68 0.86
C CYS A 313 -6.11 -13.05 1.91
N SER A 314 -6.92 -12.08 2.32
CA SER A 314 -8.02 -12.22 3.27
C SER A 314 -9.03 -13.26 2.80
N TYR A 315 -9.50 -13.16 1.55
CA TYR A 315 -10.47 -14.10 0.98
C TYR A 315 -10.01 -15.56 0.96
N ARG A 316 -8.70 -15.81 0.89
CA ARG A 316 -8.11 -17.17 0.92
C ARG A 316 -7.73 -17.64 2.33
N SER A 317 -7.92 -16.80 3.34
CA SER A 317 -7.50 -17.06 4.71
C SER A 317 -8.71 -17.32 5.59
N LYS A 318 -8.66 -18.37 6.39
CA LYS A 318 -9.70 -18.71 7.37
C LYS A 318 -9.16 -18.57 8.79
N ASP A 319 -10.03 -18.14 9.70
CA ASP A 319 -9.78 -18.15 11.13
C ASP A 319 -10.04 -19.56 11.71
N LEU A 320 -9.71 -19.78 12.99
CA LEU A 320 -9.88 -21.08 13.62
C LEU A 320 -11.35 -21.50 13.81
N ASP A 321 -12.31 -20.59 13.65
CA ASP A 321 -13.74 -20.88 13.75
C ASP A 321 -14.37 -21.09 12.36
N GLY A 322 -13.58 -20.95 11.28
CA GLY A 322 -13.99 -21.19 9.89
C GLY A 322 -14.43 -19.94 9.12
N TYR A 323 -14.43 -18.77 9.74
CA TYR A 323 -14.75 -17.51 9.07
C TYR A 323 -13.58 -17.05 8.20
N THR A 324 -13.89 -16.26 7.18
CA THR A 324 -12.86 -15.53 6.43
C THR A 324 -12.12 -14.58 7.37
N CYS A 325 -10.81 -14.46 7.22
CA CYS A 325 -10.05 -13.48 8.01
C CYS A 325 -10.24 -12.08 7.43
N THR A 326 -10.40 -11.07 8.28
CA THR A 326 -10.47 -9.67 7.86
C THR A 326 -9.15 -9.18 7.26
N PRO A 327 -9.19 -8.16 6.38
CA PRO A 327 -7.99 -7.51 5.92
C PRO A 327 -7.16 -6.92 7.08
N GLU A 328 -5.84 -7.05 6.97
CA GLU A 328 -4.83 -6.43 7.83
C GLU A 328 -5.17 -6.21 9.32
N ILE A 329 -5.08 -4.96 9.80
CA ILE A 329 -5.33 -4.52 11.17
C ILE A 329 -6.58 -3.65 11.30
N ALA A 330 -7.07 -3.01 10.24
CA ALA A 330 -8.27 -2.20 10.30
C ALA A 330 -9.53 -3.05 10.54
N PRO A 331 -10.53 -2.52 11.26
CA PRO A 331 -11.83 -3.17 11.32
C PRO A 331 -12.46 -3.19 9.92
N PRO A 332 -13.15 -4.28 9.53
CA PRO A 332 -13.81 -4.33 8.24
C PRO A 332 -15.00 -3.36 8.20
N ILE A 333 -15.38 -2.90 7.00
CA ILE A 333 -16.54 -2.01 6.83
C ILE A 333 -17.86 -2.75 7.16
N SER A 334 -17.92 -4.04 6.82
CA SER A 334 -19.07 -4.91 7.04
C SER A 334 -18.59 -6.29 7.50
N ARG A 335 -19.44 -7.03 8.24
CA ARG A 335 -19.19 -8.42 8.63
C ARG A 335 -19.26 -9.39 7.44
N THR A 336 -19.88 -8.98 6.35
CA THR A 336 -20.00 -9.75 5.11
C THR A 336 -19.57 -8.92 3.91
N VAL A 337 -18.90 -9.55 2.96
CA VAL A 337 -18.52 -8.94 1.69
C VAL A 337 -18.86 -9.88 0.55
N ASP A 338 -19.63 -9.39 -0.41
CA ASP A 338 -19.91 -10.09 -1.66
C ASP A 338 -18.88 -9.66 -2.71
N ARG A 339 -18.33 -10.63 -3.43
CA ARG A 339 -17.40 -10.43 -4.54
C ARG A 339 -18.00 -11.05 -5.79
N ASP A 340 -18.27 -10.24 -6.79
CA ASP A 340 -18.57 -10.78 -8.11
C ASP A 340 -17.27 -11.23 -8.77
N SER A 341 -17.28 -12.46 -9.24
CA SER A 341 -16.25 -13.03 -10.07
C SER A 341 -16.86 -13.27 -11.44
N GLY A 342 -16.39 -12.56 -12.47
CA GLY A 342 -16.86 -12.77 -13.85
C GLY A 342 -16.74 -14.22 -14.37
N THR A 343 -16.03 -15.10 -13.66
CA THR A 343 -15.93 -16.54 -13.94
C THR A 343 -16.66 -17.45 -12.95
N PHE A 344 -16.84 -17.03 -11.69
CA PHE A 344 -17.36 -17.88 -10.60
C PHE A 344 -18.69 -17.39 -10.02
N GLY A 345 -19.22 -16.26 -10.49
CA GLY A 345 -20.39 -15.59 -9.94
C GLY A 345 -20.09 -14.89 -8.62
N VAL A 346 -21.16 -14.47 -7.92
CA VAL A 346 -21.04 -13.80 -6.62
C VAL A 346 -20.66 -14.80 -5.53
N GLU A 347 -19.52 -14.58 -4.88
CA GLU A 347 -19.07 -15.30 -3.70
C GLU A 347 -19.18 -14.41 -2.46
N THR A 348 -19.85 -14.91 -1.42
CA THR A 348 -20.02 -14.21 -0.14
C THR A 348 -18.95 -14.66 0.85
N TYR A 349 -18.25 -13.69 1.43
CA TYR A 349 -17.26 -13.90 2.47
C TYR A 349 -17.79 -13.37 3.81
N GLU A 350 -17.83 -14.25 4.81
CA GLU A 350 -18.25 -13.89 6.18
C GLU A 350 -17.03 -13.77 7.10
N TYR A 351 -16.93 -12.65 7.83
CA TYR A 351 -15.86 -12.39 8.79
C TYR A 351 -16.20 -12.81 10.23
N GLY A 352 -17.43 -13.29 10.46
CA GLY A 352 -17.95 -13.59 11.79
C GLY A 352 -18.38 -12.34 12.55
N ASP A 353 -18.65 -12.48 13.84
CA ASP A 353 -19.12 -11.38 14.70
C ASP A 353 -17.97 -10.48 15.17
N VAL A 354 -17.22 -9.92 14.23
CA VAL A 354 -16.16 -8.94 14.47
C VAL A 354 -16.74 -7.54 14.59
N GLU A 355 -16.09 -6.65 15.35
CA GLU A 355 -16.43 -5.23 15.34
C GLU A 355 -16.15 -4.64 13.94
N ILE A 356 -17.13 -3.92 13.39
CA ILE A 356 -16.98 -3.20 12.12
C ILE A 356 -16.55 -1.75 12.34
N ALA A 357 -16.05 -1.09 11.29
CA ALA A 357 -15.50 0.26 11.37
C ALA A 357 -16.44 1.29 12.03
N SER A 358 -17.75 1.23 11.75
CA SER A 358 -18.75 2.10 12.35
C SER A 358 -19.02 1.84 13.84
N GLU A 359 -18.74 0.63 14.33
CA GLU A 359 -18.84 0.27 15.75
C GLU A 359 -17.58 0.65 16.52
N VAL A 360 -16.40 0.47 15.89
CA VAL A 360 -15.10 0.77 16.48
C VAL A 360 -14.89 2.28 16.63
N GLY A 361 -15.23 3.06 15.61
CA GLY A 361 -14.97 4.50 15.56
C GLY A 361 -13.51 4.85 15.27
N TRP A 362 -13.30 6.07 14.77
CA TRP A 362 -11.99 6.51 14.26
C TRP A 362 -10.90 6.49 15.32
N ASP A 363 -11.18 7.01 16.52
CA ASP A 363 -10.17 7.18 17.57
C ASP A 363 -9.63 5.83 18.08
N ALA A 364 -10.50 4.84 18.27
CA ALA A 364 -10.08 3.51 18.72
C ALA A 364 -9.26 2.79 17.65
N TYR A 365 -9.69 2.84 16.38
CA TYR A 365 -8.93 2.30 15.26
C TYR A 365 -7.57 2.99 15.12
N LYS A 366 -7.54 4.32 15.11
CA LYS A 366 -6.31 5.11 15.01
C LYS A 366 -5.35 4.78 16.15
N ARG A 367 -5.84 4.65 17.38
CA ARG A 367 -5.04 4.24 18.55
C ARG A 367 -4.41 2.86 18.38
N VAL A 368 -5.16 1.88 17.86
CA VAL A 368 -4.62 0.54 17.53
C VAL A 368 -3.55 0.63 16.44
N ALA A 369 -3.84 1.35 15.36
CA ALA A 369 -2.90 1.54 14.25
C ALA A 369 -1.60 2.22 14.72
N ASP A 370 -1.70 3.29 15.51
CA ASP A 370 -0.56 4.02 16.05
C ASP A 370 0.24 3.16 17.04
N GLY A 371 -0.44 2.40 17.90
CA GLY A 371 0.18 1.50 18.87
C GLY A 371 1.00 0.39 18.20
N LEU A 372 0.45 -0.27 17.18
CA LEU A 372 1.16 -1.31 16.41
C LEU A 372 2.30 -0.71 15.58
N MET A 373 2.08 0.42 14.91
CA MET A 373 3.13 1.12 14.16
C MET A 373 4.29 1.55 15.07
N THR A 374 4.00 2.00 16.29
CA THR A 374 5.03 2.31 17.30
C THR A 374 5.86 1.08 17.67
N MET A 375 5.23 -0.08 17.92
CA MET A 375 5.94 -1.33 18.22
C MET A 375 6.85 -1.76 17.06
N LEU A 376 6.33 -1.74 15.84
CA LEU A 376 7.11 -2.10 14.64
C LEU A 376 8.25 -1.10 14.42
N ASN A 377 8.01 0.20 14.57
CA ASN A 377 9.02 1.25 14.39
C ASN A 377 10.18 1.12 15.38
N ARG A 378 9.91 0.74 16.63
CA ARG A 378 10.95 0.50 17.67
C ARG A 378 11.95 -0.59 17.29
N THR A 379 11.61 -1.47 16.35
CA THR A 379 12.58 -2.45 15.82
C THR A 379 13.66 -1.82 14.94
N GLY A 380 13.43 -0.62 14.40
CA GLY A 380 14.27 -0.01 13.38
C GLY A 380 14.16 -0.65 12.00
N LEU A 381 13.23 -1.58 11.80
CA LEU A 381 13.05 -2.35 10.55
C LEU A 381 11.72 -2.06 9.84
N LEU A 382 10.93 -1.09 10.30
CA LEU A 382 9.63 -0.76 9.72
C LEU A 382 9.80 -0.03 8.38
N HIS A 383 9.11 -0.51 7.35
CA HIS A 383 8.80 0.31 6.18
C HIS A 383 7.67 1.29 6.52
N GLY A 384 6.44 0.80 6.65
CA GLY A 384 5.26 1.62 6.85
C GLY A 384 3.93 0.83 6.89
N TYR A 385 2.84 1.58 6.80
CA TYR A 385 1.46 1.09 6.72
C TYR A 385 0.72 1.87 5.61
N SER A 386 -0.04 1.15 4.78
CA SER A 386 -1.08 1.70 3.89
C SER A 386 -2.29 2.14 4.72
N PHE A 387 -2.14 3.23 5.45
CA PHE A 387 -3.13 3.70 6.41
C PHE A 387 -4.29 4.40 5.71
N ASN A 388 -5.50 3.86 5.86
CA ASN A 388 -6.71 4.47 5.34
C ASN A 388 -7.30 5.48 6.33
N SER A 389 -7.84 6.57 5.81
CA SER A 389 -8.64 7.57 6.55
C SER A 389 -10.12 7.41 6.22
N TRP A 390 -11.02 7.88 7.10
CA TRP A 390 -12.47 7.68 6.96
C TRP A 390 -13.19 9.01 6.69
N SER A 391 -13.55 9.29 5.44
CA SER A 391 -13.94 10.64 4.99
C SER A 391 -15.29 11.14 5.46
N ASP A 392 -16.13 10.24 5.90
CA ASP A 392 -17.42 10.49 6.55
C ASP A 392 -17.30 10.63 8.07
N VAL A 393 -16.09 10.48 8.63
CA VAL A 393 -15.81 10.58 10.08
C VAL A 393 -14.76 11.66 10.39
N VAL A 394 -13.67 11.73 9.61
CA VAL A 394 -12.61 12.71 9.84
C VAL A 394 -12.90 14.04 9.15
N THR A 395 -12.43 15.12 9.77
CA THR A 395 -12.38 16.44 9.13
C THR A 395 -10.98 16.65 8.56
N TYR A 396 -10.87 16.75 7.23
CA TYR A 396 -9.60 17.05 6.56
C TYR A 396 -9.30 18.54 6.66
N ASP A 397 -8.63 18.93 7.73
CA ASP A 397 -8.11 20.27 7.96
C ASP A 397 -6.60 20.25 8.25
N ASN A 398 -6.03 21.41 8.58
CA ASN A 398 -4.62 21.52 8.91
C ASN A 398 -4.25 20.71 10.16
N ALA A 399 -5.13 20.69 11.17
CA ALA A 399 -4.87 19.96 12.41
C ALA A 399 -4.80 18.46 12.16
N PHE A 400 -5.65 17.91 11.29
CA PHE A 400 -5.60 16.51 10.89
C PHE A 400 -4.25 16.15 10.24
N ILE A 401 -3.74 16.99 9.33
CA ILE A 401 -2.45 16.74 8.67
C ILE A 401 -1.28 16.91 9.66
N GLU A 402 -1.33 17.89 10.55
CA GLU A 402 -0.30 18.10 11.59
C GLU A 402 -0.26 16.95 12.60
N GLU A 403 -1.42 16.48 13.05
CA GLU A 403 -1.53 15.29 13.89
C GLU A 403 -0.99 14.06 13.14
N TRP A 404 -1.40 13.86 11.88
CA TRP A 404 -0.88 12.75 11.08
C TRP A 404 0.64 12.85 10.89
N LEU A 405 1.21 14.03 10.61
CA LEU A 405 2.65 14.24 10.45
C LEU A 405 3.44 13.85 11.70
N THR A 406 2.93 14.15 12.89
CA THR A 406 3.55 13.79 14.17
C THR A 406 3.27 12.36 14.62
N SER A 407 2.23 11.72 14.09
CA SER A 407 1.90 10.32 14.38
C SER A 407 2.94 9.32 13.84
N PRO A 408 2.97 8.07 14.33
CA PRO A 408 3.85 7.03 13.79
C PRO A 408 3.45 6.53 12.40
N GLN A 409 2.30 6.98 11.86
CA GLN A 409 1.87 6.62 10.51
C GLN A 409 2.83 7.13 9.45
N THR A 410 2.83 6.46 8.29
CA THR A 410 3.76 6.75 7.20
C THR A 410 3.09 7.26 5.93
N SER A 411 1.82 6.90 5.72
CA SER A 411 1.04 7.29 4.56
C SER A 411 -0.39 7.66 4.93
N LEU A 412 -1.10 8.29 3.99
CA LEU A 412 -2.56 8.28 3.88
C LEU A 412 -2.89 7.70 2.51
N TYR A 413 -3.43 6.49 2.52
CA TYR A 413 -3.71 5.69 1.33
C TYR A 413 -5.10 6.00 0.79
N TYR A 414 -6.13 5.23 1.12
CA TYR A 414 -7.49 5.56 0.72
C TYR A 414 -8.23 6.44 1.74
N SER A 415 -9.14 7.23 1.20
CA SER A 415 -10.19 7.96 1.90
C SER A 415 -11.47 7.13 1.75
N LEU A 416 -11.87 6.42 2.81
CA LEU A 416 -12.96 5.44 2.78
C LEU A 416 -14.22 6.01 3.43
N GLN A 417 -15.38 5.59 2.96
CA GLN A 417 -16.65 5.78 3.68
C GLN A 417 -16.97 4.51 4.46
N VAL A 418 -17.23 4.65 5.76
CA VAL A 418 -17.39 3.52 6.67
C VAL A 418 -18.72 3.50 7.41
N MET A 419 -19.49 4.59 7.34
CA MET A 419 -20.83 4.69 7.90
C MET A 419 -21.85 4.17 6.88
N GLY A 420 -22.67 3.20 7.30
CA GLY A 420 -23.59 2.47 6.42
C GLY A 420 -24.62 3.32 5.68
N ASP A 421 -24.93 4.52 6.19
CA ASP A 421 -25.89 5.46 5.58
C ASP A 421 -25.25 6.45 4.59
N VAL A 422 -23.92 6.44 4.48
CA VAL A 422 -23.14 7.44 3.71
C VAL A 422 -22.37 6.79 2.56
N GLN A 423 -22.40 5.46 2.41
CA GLN A 423 -21.80 4.79 1.27
C GLN A 423 -22.45 5.26 -0.04
N ASP A 424 -21.75 6.12 -0.76
CA ASP A 424 -22.02 6.33 -2.17
C ASP A 424 -21.66 5.02 -2.87
N LYS A 425 -22.68 4.33 -3.39
CA LYS A 425 -22.53 3.00 -3.99
C LYS A 425 -21.64 3.03 -5.24
N SER A 426 -21.29 4.21 -5.77
CA SER A 426 -20.28 4.36 -6.81
C SER A 426 -18.84 4.45 -6.30
N ASP A 427 -18.57 4.81 -5.04
CA ASP A 427 -17.21 5.10 -4.56
C ASP A 427 -16.67 4.06 -3.55
N ALA A 428 -17.54 3.45 -2.74
CA ALA A 428 -17.14 2.36 -1.83
C ALA A 428 -16.67 1.12 -2.61
N TYR A 429 -17.26 0.91 -3.80
CA TYR A 429 -16.87 -0.11 -4.75
C TYR A 429 -15.69 0.33 -5.61
N ALA A 430 -15.53 1.60 -6.00
CA ALA A 430 -14.36 2.06 -6.77
C ALA A 430 -12.99 1.86 -6.08
N ALA A 431 -12.94 1.73 -4.76
CA ALA A 431 -11.73 1.37 -4.02
C ALA A 431 -11.35 -0.14 -4.15
N LEU A 432 -12.28 -0.97 -4.62
CA LEU A 432 -12.16 -2.44 -4.71
C LEU A 432 -12.68 -3.07 -6.02
N ASP A 433 -13.26 -2.30 -6.94
CA ASP A 433 -13.87 -2.77 -8.18
C ASP A 433 -12.94 -2.67 -9.37
N GLU A 434 -12.64 -3.84 -9.91
CA GLU A 434 -12.21 -4.04 -11.29
C GLU A 434 -13.38 -3.79 -12.28
N ASP A 435 -14.62 -3.60 -11.80
CA ASP A 435 -15.84 -3.57 -12.61
C ASP A 435 -16.30 -2.18 -13.08
N ASP A 436 -15.99 -1.09 -12.38
CA ASP A 436 -16.19 0.28 -12.91
C ASP A 436 -15.42 0.51 -14.23
N VAL A 437 -14.29 -0.18 -14.35
CA VAL A 437 -13.48 -0.19 -15.57
C VAL A 437 -14.14 -1.00 -16.69
N ASN A 438 -14.86 -2.08 -16.36
CA ASN A 438 -15.59 -2.87 -17.36
C ASN A 438 -16.80 -2.10 -17.88
N ASN A 439 -17.57 -1.43 -17.01
CA ASN A 439 -18.73 -0.63 -17.38
C ASN A 439 -18.34 0.56 -18.29
N TYR A 440 -17.27 1.30 -17.96
CA TYR A 440 -16.75 2.39 -18.82
C TYR A 440 -16.31 1.92 -20.22
N LEU A 441 -15.88 0.66 -20.35
CA LEU A 441 -15.44 0.10 -21.63
C LEU A 441 -16.60 -0.47 -22.46
N GLU A 442 -17.64 -1.00 -21.83
CA GLU A 442 -18.86 -1.37 -22.53
C GLU A 442 -19.51 -0.15 -23.17
N ASP A 443 -19.50 1.00 -22.50
CA ASP A 443 -20.00 2.26 -23.08
C ASP A 443 -19.15 2.72 -24.29
N LEU A 444 -17.82 2.60 -24.23
CA LEU A 444 -16.92 2.93 -25.34
C LEU A 444 -16.97 1.94 -26.51
N LEU A 445 -17.36 0.69 -26.27
CA LEU A 445 -17.45 -0.36 -27.30
C LEU A 445 -18.86 -0.46 -27.92
N ASN A 446 -19.88 0.11 -27.26
CA ASN A 446 -21.25 0.16 -27.74
C ASN A 446 -21.59 1.45 -28.51
N GLU A 447 -20.67 2.41 -28.62
CA GLU A 447 -20.79 3.46 -29.63
C GLU A 447 -20.57 2.85 -31.03
N GLU A 448 -21.67 2.69 -31.78
CA GLU A 448 -21.60 2.39 -33.21
C GLU A 448 -20.77 3.48 -33.89
N LEU A 449 -19.54 3.11 -34.29
CA LEU A 449 -18.72 3.91 -35.20
C LEU A 449 -19.48 4.09 -36.53
N GLN A 450 -20.24 5.18 -36.66
CA GLN A 450 -20.67 5.67 -37.96
C GLN A 450 -19.45 6.16 -38.72
N CYS A 451 -18.91 5.28 -39.55
CA CYS A 451 -17.93 5.59 -40.56
C CYS A 451 -18.60 6.45 -41.64
N ASP A 452 -18.44 7.77 -41.57
CA ASP A 452 -18.88 8.70 -42.62
C ASP A 452 -17.74 9.02 -43.61
N CYS A 453 -17.04 7.98 -44.06
CA CYS A 453 -16.01 8.11 -45.08
C CYS A 453 -16.66 8.12 -46.48
N GLN A 454 -17.31 9.23 -46.83
CA GLN A 454 -17.44 9.71 -48.20
C GLN A 454 -16.81 11.11 -48.31
N GLU A 455 -15.54 11.14 -48.72
CA GLU A 455 -14.88 12.06 -49.68
C GLU A 455 -13.37 12.16 -49.43
#